data_AF-A0A016VDI5-F1
#
_entry.id   AF-A0A016VDI5-F1
#
_cell.length_a   1.000
_cell.length_b   1.000
_cell.length_c   1.000
_cell.angle_alpha   90.00
_cell.angle_beta   90.00
_cell.angle_gamma   90.00
#
_symmetry.space_group_name_H-M   'P 1'
#
loop_
_entity.id
_entity.type
_entity.pdbx_description
1 polymer ?
#
loop_
_entity_poly.entity_id
_entity_poly.type
_entity_poly.pdbx_seq_one_letter_code
_entity_poly.pdbx_strand_id
1 'polypeptide(L)'
;MSGEHHCAATSTVNKKCECEDDLRDSDRLWTDFEHCAQQVSRLYRDPTWKSLQTAAASTTQLYKSSIDVHRRGFEKGFRAGRISLAKEVMTALTSGSAIDLNGLFEMLYANVRMSSTDDGQRMGPPPVVSSDTVAAVHLFQQVFLSRK
;
A
#
# COMPACT_ATOMS: atom_id res chain seq x y z
N MET A 1 -29.26 -3.61 -8.87
CA MET A 1 -28.39 -3.19 -9.98
C MET A 1 -27.05 -3.87 -9.75
N SER A 2 -26.80 -4.95 -10.48
CA SER A 2 -25.64 -5.84 -10.28
C SER A 2 -24.44 -5.23 -11.03
N GLY A 3 -23.46 -4.70 -10.30
CA GLY A 3 -22.21 -4.22 -10.88
C GLY A 3 -21.29 -5.40 -11.11
N GLU A 4 -21.02 -5.74 -12.37
CA GLU A 4 -19.99 -6.69 -12.76
C GLU A 4 -18.62 -6.08 -12.46
N HIS A 5 -17.95 -6.56 -11.42
CA HIS A 5 -16.56 -6.20 -11.14
C HIS A 5 -15.63 -7.17 -11.87
N HIS A 6 -15.19 -6.75 -13.06
CA HIS A 6 -14.14 -7.42 -13.82
C HIS A 6 -12.82 -7.40 -13.03
N CYS A 7 -12.49 -8.54 -12.39
CA CYS A 7 -11.10 -8.84 -12.01
C CYS A 7 -10.33 -9.11 -13.30
N ALA A 8 -9.54 -8.15 -13.77
CA ALA A 8 -8.58 -8.35 -14.86
C ALA A 8 -7.43 -9.25 -14.36
N ALA A 9 -7.70 -10.56 -14.29
CA ALA A 9 -6.73 -11.57 -13.97
C ALA A 9 -6.01 -12.02 -15.25
N THR A 10 -4.88 -11.38 -15.56
CA THR A 10 -3.87 -11.98 -16.45
C THR A 10 -2.69 -12.44 -15.62
N SER A 11 -2.81 -13.61 -14.98
CA SER A 11 -1.65 -14.40 -14.55
C SER A 11 -2.07 -15.83 -14.20
N THR A 12 -1.63 -16.79 -15.01
CA THR A 12 -1.80 -18.25 -14.84
C THR A 12 -0.91 -18.82 -13.74
N VAL A 13 -1.08 -18.34 -12.50
CA VAL A 13 -0.51 -18.96 -11.30
C VAL A 13 -1.59 -18.90 -10.23
N ASN A 14 -1.78 -19.99 -9.51
CA ASN A 14 -2.81 -20.24 -8.49
C ASN A 14 -2.71 -19.27 -7.28
N LYS A 15 -2.84 -17.97 -7.54
CA LYS A 15 -2.71 -16.87 -6.58
C LYS A 15 -4.13 -16.54 -6.14
N LYS A 16 -4.47 -16.94 -4.91
CA LYS A 16 -5.76 -16.62 -4.27
C LYS A 16 -6.04 -15.12 -4.49
N CYS A 17 -7.22 -14.79 -5.03
CA CYS A 17 -7.56 -13.41 -5.32
C CYS A 17 -7.56 -12.61 -4.02
N GLU A 18 -6.63 -11.68 -3.88
CA GLU A 18 -6.53 -10.81 -2.70
C GLU A 18 -7.73 -9.83 -2.59
N CYS A 19 -8.63 -9.83 -3.58
CA CYS A 19 -9.87 -9.08 -3.62
C CYS A 19 -10.89 -9.53 -2.57
N GLU A 20 -10.94 -10.84 -2.26
CA GLU A 20 -11.88 -11.36 -1.28
C GLU A 20 -11.54 -10.94 0.15
N ASP A 21 -10.26 -10.84 0.47
CA ASP A 21 -9.80 -10.48 1.81
C ASP A 21 -10.04 -8.98 2.09
N ASP A 22 -9.91 -8.10 1.07
CA ASP A 22 -10.23 -6.67 1.18
C ASP A 22 -11.73 -6.42 1.40
N LEU A 23 -12.58 -7.15 0.68
CA LEU A 23 -14.03 -7.05 0.83
C LEU A 23 -14.46 -7.46 2.25
N ARG A 24 -13.90 -8.56 2.77
CA ARG A 24 -14.16 -9.02 4.14
C ARG A 24 -13.72 -8.01 5.20
N ASP A 25 -12.57 -7.37 4.99
CA ASP A 25 -12.05 -6.34 5.88
C ASP A 25 -12.93 -5.08 5.86
N SER A 26 -13.40 -4.67 4.69
CA SER A 26 -14.33 -3.56 4.51
C SER A 26 -15.70 -3.86 5.14
N ASP A 27 -16.25 -5.05 4.93
CA ASP A 27 -17.55 -5.47 5.49
C ASP A 27 -17.51 -5.49 7.02
N ARG A 28 -16.39 -5.98 7.59
CA ARG A 28 -16.19 -5.97 9.04
C ARG A 28 -16.10 -4.55 9.59
N LEU A 29 -15.32 -3.67 8.96
CA LEU A 29 -15.20 -2.27 9.37
C LEU A 29 -16.55 -1.55 9.29
N TRP A 30 -17.31 -1.81 8.22
CA TRP A 30 -18.65 -1.27 8.05
C TRP A 30 -19.61 -1.74 9.15
N THR A 31 -19.56 -3.03 9.50
CA THR A 31 -20.36 -3.59 10.59
C THR A 31 -20.03 -2.95 11.94
N ASP A 32 -18.74 -2.76 12.24
CA ASP A 32 -18.30 -2.06 13.46
C ASP A 32 -18.77 -0.59 13.47
N PHE A 33 -18.75 0.08 12.30
CA PHE A 33 -19.23 1.45 12.13
C PHE A 33 -20.73 1.55 12.40
N GLU A 34 -21.54 0.69 11.77
CA GLU A 34 -22.98 0.67 11.95
C GLU A 34 -23.34 0.41 13.41
N HIS A 35 -22.68 -0.57 14.04
CA HIS A 35 -22.89 -0.88 15.46
C HIS A 35 -22.54 0.33 16.34
N CYS A 36 -21.40 0.99 16.10
CA CYS A 36 -21.02 2.21 16.83
C CYS A 36 -22.06 3.32 16.68
N ALA A 37 -22.49 3.62 15.45
CA ALA A 37 -23.47 4.65 15.17
C ALA A 37 -24.81 4.38 15.89
N GLN A 38 -25.24 3.12 15.95
CA GLN A 38 -26.44 2.73 16.70
C GLN A 38 -26.28 2.95 18.20
N GLN A 39 -25.14 2.61 18.81
CA GLN A 39 -24.94 2.83 20.25
C GLN A 39 -24.85 4.32 20.60
N VAL A 40 -24.20 5.13 19.76
CA VAL A 40 -24.15 6.59 19.91
C VAL A 40 -25.55 7.19 19.79
N SER A 41 -26.34 6.75 18.81
CA SER A 41 -27.74 7.20 18.65
C SER A 41 -28.59 6.85 19.88
N ARG A 42 -28.39 5.67 20.47
CA ARG A 42 -29.08 5.26 21.70
C ARG A 42 -28.67 6.11 22.90
N LEU A 43 -27.39 6.45 23.04
CA LEU A 43 -26.88 7.33 24.08
C LEU A 43 -27.59 8.69 24.06
N TYR A 44 -27.77 9.30 22.89
CA TYR A 44 -28.49 10.57 22.78
C TYR A 44 -29.99 10.46 23.06
N ARG A 45 -30.59 9.28 22.86
CA ARG A 45 -32.01 9.03 23.15
C ARG A 45 -32.26 8.71 24.62
N ASP A 46 -31.32 8.03 25.28
CA ASP A 46 -31.41 7.59 26.68
C ASP A 46 -30.04 7.72 27.36
N PRO A 47 -29.70 8.91 27.90
CA PRO A 47 -28.37 9.25 28.38
C PRO A 47 -28.08 8.69 29.78
N THR A 48 -28.09 7.37 29.90
CA THR A 48 -27.67 6.67 31.13
C THR A 48 -26.17 6.39 31.13
N TRP A 49 -25.57 6.25 32.30
CA TRP A 49 -24.17 5.82 32.43
C TRP A 49 -23.87 4.54 31.65
N LYS A 50 -24.79 3.57 31.67
CA LYS A 50 -24.66 2.31 30.92
C LYS A 50 -24.66 2.53 29.41
N SER A 51 -25.53 3.40 28.89
CA SER A 51 -25.54 3.75 27.46
C SER A 51 -24.23 4.42 27.03
N LEU A 52 -23.65 5.27 27.88
CA LEU A 52 -22.38 5.94 27.64
C LEU A 52 -21.23 4.94 27.57
N GLN A 53 -21.14 4.03 28.54
CA GLN A 53 -20.13 2.96 28.53
C GLN A 53 -20.23 2.09 27.27
N THR A 54 -21.44 1.76 26.85
CA THR A 54 -21.67 0.94 25.65
C THR A 54 -21.24 1.68 24.38
N ALA A 55 -21.61 2.96 24.25
CA ALA A 55 -21.21 3.80 23.12
C ALA A 55 -19.68 3.96 23.08
N ALA A 56 -19.03 4.24 24.21
CA ALA A 56 -17.58 4.37 24.29
C ALA A 56 -16.84 3.07 23.92
N ALA A 57 -17.32 1.92 24.39
CA ALA A 57 -16.77 0.61 24.03
C ALA A 57 -16.89 0.35 22.52
N SER A 58 -18.06 0.61 21.92
CA SER A 58 -18.27 0.45 20.48
C SER A 58 -17.41 1.40 19.64
N THR A 59 -17.20 2.63 20.10
CA THR A 59 -16.33 3.63 19.45
C THR A 59 -14.87 3.19 19.49
N THR A 60 -14.42 2.66 20.62
CA THR A 60 -13.05 2.13 20.77
C THR A 60 -12.82 0.93 19.85
N GLN A 61 -13.82 0.05 19.74
CA GLN A 61 -13.77 -1.10 18.83
C GLN A 61 -13.67 -0.66 17.37
N LEU A 62 -14.48 0.32 16.94
CA LEU A 62 -14.41 0.91 15.61
C LEU A 62 -13.05 1.57 15.33
N TYR A 63 -12.52 2.32 16.29
CA TYR A 63 -11.19 2.93 16.15
C TYR A 63 -10.11 1.87 15.91
N LYS A 64 -10.13 0.80 16.71
CA LYS A 64 -9.19 -0.30 16.58
C LYS A 64 -9.29 -0.97 15.20
N SER A 65 -10.50 -1.33 14.77
CA SER A 65 -10.68 -1.96 13.45
C SER A 65 -10.32 -1.02 12.31
N SER A 66 -10.60 0.28 12.42
CA SER A 66 -10.22 1.29 11.42
C SER A 66 -8.71 1.37 11.24
N ILE A 67 -7.93 1.41 12.33
CA ILE A 67 -6.47 1.46 12.25
C ILE A 67 -5.92 0.15 11.68
N ASP A 68 -6.44 -1.00 12.12
CA ASP A 68 -5.98 -2.30 11.65
C ASP A 68 -6.24 -2.49 10.14
N VAL A 69 -7.38 -2.03 9.63
CA VAL A 69 -7.70 -2.05 8.20
C VAL A 69 -6.83 -1.06 7.43
N HIS A 70 -6.67 0.16 7.93
CA HIS A 70 -5.83 1.17 7.29
C HIS A 70 -4.37 0.70 7.15
N ARG A 71 -3.77 0.18 8.22
CA ARG A 71 -2.39 -0.34 8.22
C ARG A 71 -2.23 -1.46 7.21
N ARG A 72 -3.13 -2.45 7.21
CA ARG A 72 -3.08 -3.57 6.26
C ARG A 72 -3.26 -3.11 4.81
N GLY A 73 -4.19 -2.19 4.57
CA GLY A 73 -4.41 -1.58 3.27
C GLY A 73 -3.18 -0.83 2.77
N PHE A 74 -2.54 -0.04 3.63
CA PHE A 74 -1.30 0.67 3.31
C PHE A 74 -0.17 -0.30 2.98
N GLU A 75 0.13 -1.27 3.85
CA GLU A 75 1.20 -2.26 3.60
C GLU A 75 1.00 -3.03 2.29
N LYS A 76 -0.25 -3.41 2.00
CA LYS A 76 -0.62 -4.11 0.77
C LYS A 76 -0.40 -3.21 -0.45
N GLY A 77 -0.97 -2.01 -0.44
CA GLY A 77 -0.84 -1.05 -1.54
C GLY A 77 0.62 -0.65 -1.78
N PHE A 78 1.37 -0.45 -0.71
CA PHE A 78 2.79 -0.14 -0.77
C PHE A 78 3.60 -1.28 -1.42
N ARG A 79 3.37 -2.53 -0.99
CA ARG A 79 4.03 -3.70 -1.59
C ARG A 79 3.64 -3.88 -3.07
N ALA A 80 2.35 -3.75 -3.39
CA ALA A 80 1.86 -3.87 -4.76
C ALA A 80 2.47 -2.80 -5.67
N GLY A 81 2.52 -1.54 -5.20
CA GLY A 81 3.14 -0.43 -5.91
C GLY A 81 4.63 -0.67 -6.19
N ARG A 82 5.40 -1.13 -5.19
CA ARG A 82 6.82 -1.48 -5.38
C ARG A 82 7.02 -2.58 -6.43
N ILE A 83 6.17 -3.60 -6.42
CA ILE A 83 6.24 -4.68 -7.41
C ILE A 83 5.87 -4.17 -8.81
N SER A 84 4.83 -3.32 -8.93
CA SER A 84 4.44 -2.72 -10.21
C SER A 84 5.57 -1.87 -10.79
N LEU A 85 6.12 -0.97 -9.98
CA LEU A 85 7.24 -0.10 -10.37
C LEU A 85 8.46 -0.92 -10.80
N ALA A 86 8.81 -1.98 -10.06
CA ALA A 86 9.93 -2.85 -10.43
C ALA A 86 9.72 -3.51 -11.80
N LYS A 87 8.49 -3.94 -12.11
CA LYS A 87 8.16 -4.51 -13.44
C LYS A 87 8.29 -3.48 -14.54
N GLU A 88 7.81 -2.26 -14.32
CA GLU A 88 7.89 -1.16 -15.28
C GLU A 88 9.35 -0.78 -15.56
N VAL A 89 10.17 -0.64 -14.52
CA VAL A 89 11.61 -0.37 -14.67
C VAL A 89 12.31 -1.49 -15.43
N MET A 90 12.05 -2.76 -15.11
CA MET A 90 12.62 -3.89 -15.86
C MET A 90 12.17 -3.91 -17.32
N THR A 91 10.91 -3.62 -17.59
CA THR A 91 10.38 -3.56 -18.97
C THR A 91 11.06 -2.44 -19.75
N ALA A 92 11.20 -1.26 -19.14
CA ALA A 92 11.86 -0.13 -19.76
C ALA A 92 13.33 -0.48 -20.08
N LEU A 93 14.07 -1.07 -19.13
CA LEU A 93 15.48 -1.44 -19.30
C LEU A 93 15.70 -2.50 -20.38
N THR A 94 14.76 -3.43 -20.54
CA THR A 94 14.85 -4.53 -21.52
C THR A 94 14.31 -4.17 -22.90
N SER A 95 13.50 -3.12 -23.01
CA SER A 95 12.91 -2.64 -24.27
C SER A 95 13.89 -1.91 -25.19
N GLY A 96 15.12 -1.64 -24.76
CA GLY A 96 16.09 -0.84 -25.52
C GLY A 96 15.80 0.67 -25.50
N SER A 97 14.88 1.11 -24.64
CA SER A 97 14.60 2.53 -24.42
C SER A 97 15.82 3.23 -23.80
N ALA A 98 16.16 4.41 -24.30
CA ALA A 98 17.16 5.28 -23.67
C ALA A 98 16.56 5.87 -22.38
N ILE A 99 16.83 5.24 -21.25
CA ILE A 99 16.38 5.70 -19.93
C ILE A 99 17.45 6.59 -19.34
N ASP A 100 17.06 7.81 -18.96
CA ASP A 100 17.89 8.62 -18.06
C ASP A 100 17.90 7.99 -16.66
N LEU A 101 18.96 7.23 -16.39
CA LEU A 101 19.15 6.55 -15.11
C LEU A 101 19.26 7.54 -13.95
N ASN A 102 19.80 8.74 -14.19
CA ASN A 102 19.96 9.73 -13.12
C ASN A 102 18.60 10.26 -12.66
N GLY A 103 17.72 10.63 -13.60
CA GLY A 103 16.32 10.98 -13.30
C GLY A 103 15.54 9.84 -12.65
N LEU A 104 15.77 8.59 -13.08
CA LEU A 104 15.16 7.41 -12.44
C LEU A 104 15.62 7.25 -10.98
N PHE A 105 16.92 7.39 -10.70
CA PHE A 105 17.43 7.29 -9.33
C PHE A 105 16.91 8.40 -8.44
N GLU A 106 16.87 9.66 -8.91
CA GLU A 106 16.27 10.78 -8.17
C GLU A 106 14.80 10.52 -7.82
N MET A 107 14.02 10.03 -8.79
CA MET A 107 12.62 9.67 -8.58
C MET A 107 12.46 8.53 -7.56
N LEU A 108 13.26 7.47 -7.66
CA LEU A 108 13.26 6.38 -6.69
C LEU A 108 13.64 6.88 -5.29
N TYR A 109 14.63 7.77 -5.20
CA TYR A 109 15.10 8.34 -3.94
C TYR A 109 14.02 9.18 -3.25
N ALA A 110 13.32 10.02 -4.01
CA ALA A 110 12.23 10.84 -3.49
C ALA A 110 11.10 9.99 -2.89
N ASN A 111 10.77 8.86 -3.54
CA ASN A 111 9.72 7.95 -3.07
C ASN A 111 10.13 7.12 -1.84
N VAL A 112 11.41 6.74 -1.74
CA VAL A 112 11.95 6.10 -0.52
C VAL A 112 11.86 7.06 0.67
N ARG A 113 12.16 8.35 0.45
CA ARG A 113 12.16 9.37 1.49
C ARG A 113 10.76 9.69 2.07
N MET A 114 9.74 9.67 1.22
CA MET A 114 8.34 9.87 1.64
C MET A 114 7.76 8.71 2.46
N SER A 115 8.33 7.50 2.34
CA SER A 115 7.83 6.32 3.05
C SER A 115 8.28 6.25 4.52
N SER A 116 9.24 7.10 4.93
CA SER A 116 9.83 7.08 6.28
C SER A 116 9.33 8.21 7.20
N THR A 117 8.42 9.07 6.74
CA THR A 117 7.99 10.25 7.51
C THR A 117 6.90 9.97 8.54
N ASP A 118 6.34 8.75 8.60
CA ASP A 118 5.32 8.39 9.62
C ASP A 118 5.97 8.20 11.02
N ASP A 119 7.21 7.68 11.07
CA ASP A 119 7.92 7.41 12.33
C ASP A 119 8.95 8.49 12.70
N GLY A 120 8.61 9.78 12.65
CA GLY A 120 9.31 10.87 13.38
C GLY A 120 10.85 11.02 13.27
N GLN A 121 11.55 10.21 12.47
CA GLN A 121 13.00 10.19 12.36
C GLN A 121 13.40 10.99 11.13
N ARG A 122 13.94 12.19 11.37
CA ARG A 122 14.71 12.95 10.39
C ARG A 122 15.92 12.11 9.96
N MET A 123 15.80 11.34 8.89
CA MET A 123 16.93 10.71 8.24
C MET A 123 17.61 11.67 7.27
N GLY A 124 18.93 11.64 7.29
CA GLY A 124 19.85 12.57 6.65
C GLY A 124 19.80 12.60 5.12
N PRO A 125 20.73 13.35 4.48
CA PRO A 125 20.76 13.52 3.03
C PRO A 125 20.86 12.16 2.30
N PRO A 126 20.37 12.08 1.05
CA PRO A 126 20.42 10.84 0.28
C PRO A 126 21.87 10.31 0.23
N PRO A 127 22.14 9.03 0.49
CA PRO A 127 23.45 8.46 0.24
C PRO A 127 23.78 8.62 -1.23
N VAL A 128 24.96 9.17 -1.46
CA VAL A 128 25.55 9.36 -2.79
C VAL A 128 25.67 7.98 -3.45
N VAL A 129 25.03 7.82 -4.61
CA VAL A 129 25.15 6.59 -5.40
C VAL A 129 26.62 6.47 -5.83
N SER A 130 27.31 5.42 -5.40
CA SER A 130 28.72 5.22 -5.73
C SER A 130 28.89 4.99 -7.24
N SER A 131 29.98 5.52 -7.81
CA SER A 131 30.39 5.25 -9.19
C SER A 131 30.45 3.76 -9.50
N ASP A 132 30.79 2.94 -8.50
CA ASP A 132 30.86 1.47 -8.65
C ASP A 132 29.47 0.85 -8.87
N THR A 133 28.43 1.41 -8.24
CA THR A 133 27.04 0.97 -8.42
C THR A 133 26.56 1.29 -9.84
N VAL A 134 26.91 2.48 -10.35
CA VAL A 134 26.60 2.88 -11.73
C VAL A 134 27.32 1.99 -12.73
N ALA A 135 28.61 1.72 -12.51
CA ALA A 135 29.40 0.83 -13.35
C ALA A 135 28.85 -0.61 -13.36
N ALA A 136 28.45 -1.14 -12.20
CA ALA A 136 27.86 -2.48 -12.09
C ALA A 136 26.55 -2.60 -12.89
N VAL A 137 25.71 -1.56 -12.89
CA VAL A 137 24.46 -1.52 -13.68
C VAL A 137 24.76 -1.49 -15.17
N HIS A 138 25.73 -0.70 -15.62
CA HIS A 138 26.14 -0.67 -17.02
C HIS A 138 26.68 -2.02 -17.51
N LEU A 139 27.48 -2.69 -16.67
CA LEU A 139 28.03 -4.01 -16.97
C LEU A 139 26.92 -5.06 -17.06
N PHE A 140 25.92 -4.96 -16.18
CA PHE A 140 24.73 -5.81 -16.21
C PHE A 140 23.92 -5.59 -17.51
N GLN A 141 23.70 -4.34 -17.92
CA GLN A 141 23.03 -4.03 -19.19
C GLN A 141 23.77 -4.59 -20.40
N GLN A 142 25.10 -4.46 -20.45
CA GLN A 142 25.92 -4.99 -21.54
C GLN A 142 25.84 -6.51 -21.64
N VAL A 143 25.86 -7.22 -20.51
CA VAL A 143 25.78 -8.69 -20.48
C VAL A 143 24.41 -9.19 -20.93
N PHE A 144 23.33 -8.48 -20.60
CA PHE A 144 21.98 -8.84 -21.04
C PHE A 144 21.74 -8.55 -22.54
N LEU A 145 22.32 -7.48 -23.08
CA LEU A 145 22.19 -7.13 -24.50
C LEU A 145 23.11 -7.95 -25.42
N SER A 146 24.21 -8.50 -24.91
CA SER A 146 25.17 -9.32 -25.69
C SER A 146 24.78 -10.80 -25.82
N ARG A 147 23.64 -11.23 -25.24
CA ARG A 147 23.12 -12.60 -25.35
C ARG A 147 22.00 -12.76 -26.39
N LYS A 148 21.94 -11.87 -27.38
CA LYS A 148 21.06 -11.99 -28.56
C LYS A 148 21.81 -12.60 -29.73
#